data_AF-A0A7X5DIC6-F1
#
_entry.id   AF-A0A7X5DIC6-F1
#
_cell.length_a   1.000
_cell.length_b   1.000
_cell.length_c   1.000
_cell.angle_alpha   90.00
_cell.angle_beta   90.00
_cell.angle_gamma   90.00
#
_symmetry.space_group_name_H-M   'P 1'
#
loop_
_entity.id
_entity.type
_entity.pdbx_description
1 polymer ?
#
loop_
_entity_poly.entity_id
_entity_poly.type
_entity_poly.pdbx_seq_one_letter_code
_entity_poly.pdbx_strand_id
1 'polypeptide(L)'
;MRMTQTDYAAMERPIFEAWKDAGYFQRTPGFGEHAGESYTIVIPPPNITGVLHMGHALNDTIQDTCIRRARMRGFQTRWIIGTDHAGISTQTKVDKRLAEAGISRLDIGREAFIGECYKWREEYGTTIVNQIKGMGCSCDYSDEHFTLEPSYVRAVRKLFV
;
A
#
# COMPACT_ATOMS: atom_id res chain seq x y z
N MET A 1 20.14 19.62 -34.83
CA MET A 1 18.86 19.11 -34.28
C MET A 1 19.07 18.93 -32.77
N ARG A 2 18.63 19.88 -31.93
CA ARG A 2 18.71 19.72 -30.47
C ARG A 2 17.63 18.71 -30.08
N MET A 3 18.03 17.56 -29.54
CA MET A 3 17.10 16.66 -28.86
C MET A 3 16.48 17.45 -27.71
N THR A 4 15.17 17.72 -27.78
CA THR A 4 14.41 18.22 -26.64
C THR A 4 14.48 17.18 -25.55
N GLN A 5 14.97 17.56 -24.36
CA GLN A 5 15.03 16.67 -23.21
C GLN A 5 13.62 16.22 -22.85
N THR A 6 13.36 14.91 -22.91
CA THR A 6 12.07 14.33 -22.54
C THR A 6 11.87 14.44 -21.03
N ASP A 7 10.77 15.08 -20.62
CA ASP A 7 10.33 15.08 -19.23
C ASP A 7 9.49 13.83 -18.96
N TYR A 8 10.15 12.76 -18.49
CA TYR A 8 9.48 11.51 -18.16
C TYR A 8 8.47 11.66 -17.02
N ALA A 9 8.78 12.50 -16.03
CA ALA A 9 7.91 12.71 -14.87
C ALA A 9 6.57 13.35 -15.28
N ALA A 10 6.59 14.27 -16.25
CA ALA A 10 5.38 14.86 -16.82
C ALA A 10 4.51 13.84 -17.60
N MET A 11 5.10 12.75 -18.11
CA MET A 11 4.38 11.71 -18.87
C MET A 11 3.86 10.56 -18.00
N GLU A 12 4.62 10.14 -17.00
CA GLU A 12 4.29 8.95 -16.17
C GLU A 12 2.98 9.11 -15.40
N ARG A 13 2.79 10.26 -14.74
CA ARG A 13 1.61 10.48 -13.88
C ARG A 13 0.28 10.44 -14.66
N PRO A 14 0.12 11.14 -15.80
CA PRO A 14 -1.10 11.03 -16.60
C PRO A 14 -1.41 9.61 -17.07
N ILE A 15 -0.40 8.82 -17.46
CA ILE A 15 -0.58 7.44 -17.92
C ILE A 15 -1.05 6.55 -16.77
N PHE A 16 -0.40 6.67 -15.61
CA PHE A 16 -0.77 5.92 -14.42
C PHE A 16 -2.20 6.19 -13.98
N GLU A 17 -2.59 7.47 -13.88
CA GLU A 17 -3.94 7.87 -13.49
C GLU A 17 -4.98 7.36 -14.50
N ALA A 18 -4.71 7.47 -15.80
CA ALA A 18 -5.61 6.94 -16.83
C ALA A 18 -5.84 5.43 -16.69
N TRP A 19 -4.79 4.64 -16.41
CA TRP A 19 -4.93 3.20 -16.21
C TRP A 19 -5.67 2.85 -14.92
N LYS A 20 -5.36 3.57 -13.82
CA LYS A 20 -6.04 3.39 -12.54
C LYS A 20 -7.52 3.70 -12.66
N ASP A 21 -7.87 4.83 -13.26
CA ASP A 21 -9.24 5.32 -13.39
C ASP A 21 -10.07 4.45 -14.34
N ALA A 22 -9.42 3.86 -15.35
CA ALA A 22 -10.04 2.85 -16.21
C ALA A 22 -10.22 1.47 -15.53
N GLY A 23 -9.76 1.30 -14.28
CA GLY A 23 -9.88 0.05 -13.54
C GLY A 23 -8.91 -1.05 -13.97
N TYR A 24 -7.86 -0.75 -14.75
CA TYR A 24 -6.95 -1.78 -15.30
C TYR A 24 -6.09 -2.51 -14.26
N PHE A 25 -6.05 -2.00 -13.03
CA PHE A 25 -5.35 -2.66 -11.93
C PHE A 25 -6.24 -3.57 -11.08
N GLN A 26 -7.56 -3.46 -11.24
CA GLN A 26 -8.52 -4.33 -10.57
C GLN A 26 -8.45 -5.76 -11.12
N ARG A 27 -9.08 -6.70 -10.42
CA ARG A 27 -9.23 -8.06 -10.92
C ARG A 27 -10.13 -8.07 -12.16
N THR A 28 -9.54 -8.36 -13.32
CA THR A 28 -10.27 -8.52 -14.58
C THR A 28 -10.60 -9.99 -14.85
N PRO A 29 -11.62 -10.28 -15.68
CA PRO A 29 -11.78 -11.60 -16.26
C PRO A 29 -10.48 -12.03 -16.96
N GLY A 30 -10.14 -13.31 -16.84
CA GLY A 30 -9.02 -13.89 -17.56
C GLY A 30 -9.38 -14.11 -19.04
N PHE A 31 -8.38 -14.39 -19.86
CA PHE A 31 -8.55 -14.66 -21.29
C PHE A 31 -7.57 -15.75 -21.78
N GLY A 32 -7.85 -16.33 -22.94
CA GLY A 32 -7.01 -17.36 -23.55
C GLY A 32 -6.94 -18.65 -22.70
N GLU A 33 -5.81 -19.34 -22.77
CA GLU A 33 -5.58 -20.63 -22.10
C GLU A 33 -5.73 -20.52 -20.57
N HIS A 34 -5.32 -19.40 -19.98
CA HIS A 34 -5.32 -19.19 -18.52
C HIS A 34 -6.58 -18.48 -17.99
N ALA A 35 -7.65 -18.38 -18.79
CA ALA A 35 -8.82 -17.55 -18.46
C ALA A 35 -9.51 -17.89 -17.12
N GLY A 36 -9.46 -19.16 -16.73
CA GLY A 36 -10.03 -19.67 -15.48
C GLY A 36 -9.06 -19.66 -14.29
N GLU A 37 -7.80 -19.28 -14.50
CA GLU A 37 -6.76 -19.38 -13.47
C GLU A 37 -6.56 -18.04 -12.76
N SER A 38 -6.50 -18.09 -11.42
CA SER A 38 -6.21 -16.90 -10.60
C SER A 38 -4.73 -16.75 -10.34
N TYR A 39 -4.23 -15.52 -10.39
CA TYR A 39 -2.86 -15.19 -10.03
C TYR A 39 -2.86 -13.99 -9.07
N THR A 40 -2.70 -14.28 -7.77
CA THR A 40 -2.81 -13.27 -6.73
C THR A 40 -1.48 -13.10 -6.00
N ILE A 41 -1.06 -11.85 -5.82
CA ILE A 41 0.02 -11.49 -4.91
C ILE A 41 -0.57 -10.59 -3.82
N VAL A 42 -0.12 -10.78 -2.58
CA VAL A 42 -0.37 -9.83 -1.48
C VAL A 42 0.92 -9.06 -1.28
N ILE A 43 0.88 -7.74 -1.39
CA ILE A 43 2.05 -6.93 -1.04
C ILE A 43 2.40 -7.19 0.42
N PRO A 44 3.67 -7.44 0.79
CA PRO A 44 4.09 -7.41 2.18
C PRO A 44 3.72 -6.03 2.73
N PRO A 45 2.72 -5.93 3.63
CA PRO A 45 2.12 -4.65 3.96
C PRO A 45 3.18 -3.77 4.64
N PRO A 46 3.54 -2.60 4.08
CA PRO A 46 4.56 -1.77 4.68
C PRO A 46 4.12 -1.23 6.04
N ASN A 47 5.06 -1.18 6.99
CA ASN A 47 4.82 -0.60 8.31
C ASN A 47 4.56 0.90 8.19
N ILE A 48 3.53 1.40 8.85
CA ILE A 48 3.17 2.84 8.89
C ILE A 48 4.14 3.70 9.74
N THR A 49 5.46 3.46 9.69
CA THR A 49 6.45 4.06 10.61
C THR A 49 7.34 5.13 9.96
N GLY A 50 7.08 5.47 8.71
CA GLY A 50 7.83 6.46 7.93
C GLY A 50 7.53 6.37 6.45
N VAL A 51 8.54 6.68 5.63
CA VAL A 51 8.49 6.61 4.16
C VAL A 51 9.14 5.33 3.64
N LEU A 52 8.76 4.91 2.43
CA LEU A 52 9.40 3.81 1.74
C LEU A 52 10.85 4.14 1.34
N HIS A 53 11.72 3.13 1.33
CA HIS A 53 13.11 3.19 0.88
C HIS A 53 13.36 2.24 -0.30
N MET A 54 14.57 2.26 -0.88
CA MET A 54 14.93 1.46 -2.06
C MET A 54 14.67 -0.06 -1.94
N GLY A 55 14.76 -0.62 -0.72
CA GLY A 55 14.37 -2.02 -0.50
C GLY A 55 12.90 -2.32 -0.83
N HIS A 56 11.97 -1.41 -0.50
CA HIS A 56 10.56 -1.54 -0.89
C HIS A 56 10.41 -1.38 -2.40
N ALA A 57 11.09 -0.41 -3.00
CA ALA A 57 11.06 -0.22 -4.45
C ALA A 57 11.49 -1.48 -5.22
N LEU A 58 12.56 -2.15 -4.77
CA LEU A 58 13.02 -3.42 -5.34
C LEU A 58 11.95 -4.52 -5.20
N ASN A 59 11.42 -4.70 -3.98
CA ASN A 59 10.41 -5.70 -3.68
C ASN A 59 9.12 -5.50 -4.50
N ASP A 60 8.67 -4.26 -4.63
CA ASP A 60 7.46 -3.91 -5.34
C ASP A 60 7.65 -4.03 -6.86
N THR A 61 8.81 -3.67 -7.39
CA THR A 61 9.15 -3.84 -8.81
C THR A 61 9.10 -5.32 -9.23
N ILE A 62 9.62 -6.22 -8.40
CA ILE A 62 9.59 -7.67 -8.68
C ILE A 62 8.15 -8.17 -8.72
N GLN A 63 7.34 -7.81 -7.73
CA GLN A 63 5.94 -8.23 -7.67
C GLN A 63 5.10 -7.64 -8.82
N ASP A 64 5.28 -6.36 -9.14
CA ASP A 64 4.59 -5.69 -10.24
C ASP A 64 4.90 -6.36 -11.58
N THR A 65 6.17 -6.70 -11.81
CA THR A 65 6.61 -7.44 -13.01
C THR A 65 5.90 -8.78 -13.12
N CYS A 66 5.80 -9.54 -12.02
CA CYS A 66 5.08 -10.80 -11.99
C CYS A 66 3.58 -10.64 -12.28
N ILE A 67 2.93 -9.64 -11.67
CA ILE A 67 1.51 -9.33 -11.87
C ILE A 67 1.23 -8.93 -13.31
N ARG A 68 2.01 -8.01 -13.88
CA ARG A 68 1.85 -7.58 -15.28
C ARG A 68 2.06 -8.74 -16.24
N ARG A 69 3.08 -9.56 -16.01
CA ARG A 69 3.33 -10.77 -16.83
C ARG A 69 2.16 -11.73 -16.77
N ALA A 70 1.61 -12.01 -15.60
CA ALA A 70 0.45 -12.88 -15.45
C ALA A 70 -0.79 -12.28 -16.15
N ARG A 71 -1.03 -10.97 -16.01
CA ARG A 71 -2.15 -10.27 -16.65
C ARG A 71 -2.06 -10.39 -18.17
N MET A 72 -0.88 -10.17 -18.75
CA MET A 72 -0.63 -10.31 -20.19
C MET A 72 -0.76 -11.76 -20.69
N ARG A 73 -0.58 -12.75 -19.82
CA ARG A 73 -0.79 -14.18 -20.14
C ARG A 73 -2.25 -14.61 -20.01
N GLY A 74 -3.16 -13.74 -19.55
CA GLY A 74 -4.58 -14.03 -19.47
C GLY A 74 -5.08 -14.58 -18.13
N PHE A 75 -4.26 -14.54 -17.08
CA PHE A 75 -4.69 -14.90 -15.73
C PHE A 75 -5.67 -13.86 -15.15
N GLN A 76 -6.54 -14.30 -14.25
CA GLN A 76 -7.32 -13.43 -13.37
C GLN A 76 -6.41 -12.87 -12.28
N THR A 77 -5.69 -11.78 -12.59
CA THR A 77 -4.70 -11.21 -11.69
C THR A 77 -5.32 -10.35 -10.61
N ARG A 78 -4.75 -10.40 -9.39
CA ARG A 78 -5.01 -9.39 -8.36
C ARG A 78 -3.75 -9.13 -7.55
N TRP A 79 -3.40 -7.87 -7.36
CA TRP A 79 -2.32 -7.50 -6.45
C TRP A 79 -2.89 -6.71 -5.29
N ILE A 80 -3.01 -7.38 -4.15
CA ILE A 80 -3.67 -6.85 -2.96
C ILE A 80 -2.72 -5.89 -2.26
N ILE A 81 -3.18 -4.65 -2.04
CA ILE A 81 -2.45 -3.61 -1.33
C ILE A 81 -2.93 -3.49 0.12
N GLY A 82 -2.01 -3.20 1.02
CA GLY A 82 -2.36 -2.83 2.38
C GLY A 82 -1.18 -2.31 3.18
N THR A 83 -1.48 -1.82 4.38
CA THR A 83 -0.49 -1.28 5.33
C THR A 83 -0.55 -2.00 6.67
N ASP A 84 0.59 -2.10 7.34
CA ASP A 84 0.70 -2.73 8.65
C ASP A 84 0.77 -1.68 9.76
N HIS A 85 -0.09 -1.84 10.76
CA HIS A 85 -0.09 -1.08 12.01
C HIS A 85 1.23 -1.17 12.79
N ALA A 86 2.04 -2.22 12.60
CA ALA A 86 3.38 -2.39 13.16
C ALA A 86 3.52 -2.25 14.69
N GLY A 87 2.41 -2.40 15.44
CA GLY A 87 2.35 -2.42 16.92
C GLY A 87 3.33 -1.47 17.62
N ILE A 88 4.36 -2.06 18.24
CA ILE A 88 5.38 -1.36 19.04
C ILE A 88 6.15 -0.29 18.24
N SER A 89 6.38 -0.51 16.95
CA SER A 89 7.14 0.42 16.11
C SER A 89 6.33 1.70 15.87
N THR A 90 5.03 1.59 15.61
CA THR A 90 4.14 2.76 15.50
C THR A 90 3.99 3.45 16.83
N GLN A 91 3.79 2.70 17.92
CA GLN A 91 3.72 3.27 19.27
C GLN A 91 4.95 4.14 19.58
N THR A 92 6.15 3.64 19.30
CA THR A 92 7.41 4.37 19.55
C THR A 92 7.49 5.67 18.76
N LYS A 93 7.00 5.67 17.52
CA LYS A 93 6.98 6.87 16.66
C LYS A 93 5.97 7.92 17.14
N VAL A 94 4.77 7.48 17.52
CA VAL A 94 3.73 8.35 18.07
C VAL A 94 4.16 8.92 19.42
N ASP A 95 4.74 8.10 20.30
CA ASP A 95 5.32 8.55 21.57
C ASP A 95 6.37 9.63 21.36
N LYS A 96 7.26 9.46 20.37
CA LYS A 96 8.27 10.47 20.03
C LYS A 96 7.63 11.78 19.55
N ARG A 97 6.63 11.71 18.66
CA ARG A 97 5.90 12.89 18.16
C ARG A 97 5.18 13.65 19.27
N LEU A 98 4.56 12.93 20.22
CA LEU A 98 3.91 13.52 21.37
C LEU A 98 4.94 14.20 22.29
N ALA A 99 6.07 13.53 22.56
CA ALA A 99 7.14 14.09 23.36
C ALA A 99 7.74 15.37 22.74
N GLU A 100 7.88 15.43 21.41
CA GLU A 100 8.30 16.64 20.67
C GLU A 100 7.31 17.81 20.84
N ALA A 101 6.03 17.51 21.06
CA ALA A 101 4.99 18.50 21.41
C ALA A 101 4.89 18.77 22.93
N GLY A 102 5.76 18.19 23.75
CA GLY A 102 5.73 18.32 25.21
C GLY A 102 4.61 17.50 25.89
N ILE A 103 4.05 16.51 25.20
CA ILE A 103 2.94 15.68 25.67
C ILE A 103 3.45 14.28 26.00
N SER A 104 3.15 13.78 27.20
CA SER A 104 3.39 12.38 27.55
C SER A 104 2.17 11.52 27.22
N ARG A 105 2.38 10.33 26.62
CA ARG A 105 1.29 9.36 26.40
C ARG A 105 0.63 8.89 27.71
N LEU A 106 1.35 8.97 28.83
CA LEU A 106 0.84 8.61 30.14
C LEU A 106 -0.17 9.65 30.65
N ASP A 107 -0.03 10.91 30.23
CA ASP A 107 -0.87 12.01 30.69
C ASP A 107 -2.20 12.09 29.92
N ILE A 108 -2.20 11.70 28.64
CA ILE A 108 -3.41 11.73 27.78
C ILE A 108 -4.28 10.48 27.91
N GLY A 109 -3.75 9.39 28.45
CA GLY A 109 -4.46 8.12 28.61
C GLY A 109 -4.66 7.33 27.31
N ARG A 110 -5.24 6.12 27.45
CA ARG A 110 -5.32 5.12 26.37
C ARG A 110 -6.11 5.59 25.15
N GLU A 111 -7.33 6.08 25.34
CA GLU A 111 -8.22 6.40 24.22
C GLU A 111 -7.68 7.56 23.38
N ALA A 112 -7.15 8.60 24.03
CA ALA A 112 -6.50 9.70 23.33
C ALA A 112 -5.26 9.21 22.56
N PHE A 113 -4.43 8.38 23.19
CA PHE A 113 -3.26 7.80 22.53
C PHE A 113 -3.62 6.95 21.30
N ILE A 114 -4.67 6.13 21.38
CA ILE A 114 -5.17 5.37 20.23
C ILE A 114 -5.61 6.33 19.11
N GLY A 115 -6.28 7.44 19.44
CA GLY A 115 -6.61 8.48 18.49
C GLY A 115 -5.38 9.05 17.77
N GLU A 116 -4.29 9.31 18.50
CA GLU A 116 -3.03 9.77 17.92
C GLU A 116 -2.39 8.72 17.00
N CYS A 117 -2.47 7.43 17.34
CA CYS A 117 -2.04 6.35 16.44
C CYS A 117 -2.84 6.30 15.14
N TYR A 118 -4.14 6.58 15.18
CA TYR A 118 -4.97 6.65 13.96
C TYR A 118 -4.64 7.87 13.11
N LYS A 119 -4.42 9.05 13.71
CA LYS A 119 -3.93 10.24 12.98
C LYS A 119 -2.59 9.98 12.30
N TRP A 120 -1.69 9.31 13.02
CA TRP A 120 -0.41 8.87 12.46
C TRP A 120 -0.60 7.93 11.26
N ARG A 121 -1.49 6.94 11.37
CA ARG A 121 -1.83 6.04 10.27
C ARG A 121 -2.39 6.80 9.07
N GLU A 122 -3.27 7.78 9.26
CA GLU A 122 -3.82 8.59 8.17
C GLU A 122 -2.73 9.33 7.39
N GLU A 123 -1.77 9.93 8.10
CA GLU A 123 -0.68 10.68 7.49
C GLU A 123 0.33 9.77 6.75
N TYR A 124 0.86 8.77 7.45
CA TYR A 124 1.93 7.93 6.91
C TYR A 124 1.41 6.82 6.00
N GLY A 125 0.22 6.27 6.27
CA GLY A 125 -0.44 5.31 5.38
C GLY A 125 -0.74 5.92 4.02
N THR A 126 -1.30 7.13 3.99
CA THR A 126 -1.52 7.89 2.74
C THR A 126 -0.21 8.15 1.99
N THR A 127 0.85 8.52 2.72
CA THR A 127 2.17 8.76 2.13
C THR A 127 2.74 7.50 1.48
N ILE A 128 2.70 6.36 2.18
CA ILE A 128 3.17 5.07 1.67
C ILE A 128 2.41 4.67 0.41
N VAL A 129 1.09 4.74 0.42
CA VAL A 129 0.25 4.38 -0.74
C VAL A 129 0.56 5.30 -1.93
N ASN A 130 0.79 6.60 -1.69
CA ASN A 130 1.18 7.53 -2.74
C ASN A 130 2.58 7.25 -3.29
N GLN A 131 3.53 6.78 -2.47
CA GLN A 131 4.84 6.32 -2.96
C GLN A 131 4.72 5.08 -3.84
N ILE A 132 3.88 4.10 -3.46
CA ILE A 132 3.59 2.91 -4.29
C ILE A 132 2.98 3.31 -5.64
N LYS A 133 2.00 4.24 -5.64
CA LYS A 133 1.44 4.82 -6.86
C LYS A 133 2.51 5.54 -7.69
N GLY A 134 3.36 6.33 -7.05
CA GLY A 134 4.46 7.07 -7.69
C GLY A 134 5.51 6.16 -8.35
N MET A 135 5.67 4.92 -7.87
CA MET A 135 6.51 3.91 -8.52
C MET A 135 5.83 3.20 -9.70
N GLY A 136 4.56 3.51 -9.99
CA GLY A 136 3.80 2.91 -11.09
C GLY A 136 3.29 1.50 -10.81
N CYS A 137 3.22 1.08 -9.53
CA CYS A 137 2.78 -0.26 -9.15
C CYS A 137 1.32 -0.50 -9.55
N SER A 138 1.02 -1.62 -10.24
CA SER A 138 -0.31 -1.96 -10.72
C SER A 138 -1.18 -2.70 -9.69
N CYS A 139 -1.15 -2.21 -8.45
CA CYS A 139 -1.95 -2.71 -7.33
C CYS A 139 -3.45 -2.43 -7.51
N ASP A 140 -4.29 -3.28 -6.93
CA ASP A 140 -5.72 -3.05 -6.83
C ASP A 140 -6.02 -2.01 -5.73
N TYR A 141 -5.93 -0.73 -6.08
CA TYR A 141 -6.18 0.39 -5.16
C TYR A 141 -7.66 0.56 -4.77
N SER A 142 -8.58 -0.20 -5.36
CA SER A 142 -10.00 -0.12 -5.04
C SER A 142 -10.40 -0.93 -3.80
N ASP A 143 -9.52 -1.83 -3.36
CA ASP A 143 -9.69 -2.68 -2.18
C ASP A 143 -8.38 -2.68 -1.36
N GLU A 144 -8.05 -1.53 -0.77
CA GLU A 144 -6.90 -1.35 0.12
C GLU A 144 -7.23 -1.83 1.54
N HIS A 145 -6.29 -2.57 2.15
CA HIS A 145 -6.46 -3.14 3.48
C HIS A 145 -5.55 -2.51 4.56
N PHE A 146 -5.99 -2.61 5.81
CA PHE A 146 -5.20 -2.25 6.98
C PHE A 146 -5.33 -3.29 8.09
N THR A 147 -4.22 -3.65 8.74
CA THR A 147 -4.19 -4.77 9.71
C THR A 147 -5.06 -4.57 10.96
N LEU A 148 -5.48 -3.34 11.30
CA LEU A 148 -6.43 -3.08 12.38
C LEU A 148 -7.87 -2.80 11.90
N GLU A 149 -8.17 -3.00 10.61
CA GLU A 149 -9.55 -2.91 10.14
C GLU A 149 -10.42 -4.02 10.76
N PRO A 150 -11.75 -3.82 10.87
CA PRO A 150 -12.63 -4.77 11.54
C PRO A 150 -12.56 -6.20 10.99
N SER A 151 -12.40 -6.39 9.67
CA SER A 151 -12.24 -7.70 9.03
C SER A 151 -10.98 -8.42 9.50
N TYR A 152 -9.83 -7.75 9.48
CA TYR A 152 -8.57 -8.34 9.92
C TYR A 152 -8.60 -8.68 11.40
N VAL A 153 -9.11 -7.79 12.25
CA VAL A 153 -9.21 -8.03 13.69
C VAL A 153 -10.08 -9.26 13.98
N ARG A 154 -11.19 -9.44 13.24
CA ARG A 154 -12.02 -10.66 13.35
C ARG A 154 -11.27 -11.91 12.89
N ALA A 155 -10.53 -11.83 11.79
CA ALA A 155 -9.75 -12.96 11.29
C ALA A 155 -8.67 -13.40 12.29
N VAL A 156 -7.96 -12.44 12.89
CA VAL A 156 -6.99 -12.70 13.97
C VAL A 156 -7.70 -13.34 15.16
N ARG A 157 -8.80 -12.76 15.65
CA ARG A 157 -9.54 -13.32 16.80
C ARG A 157 -10.00 -14.76 16.57
N LYS A 158 -10.53 -15.08 15.39
CA LYS A 158 -10.96 -16.43 15.01
C LYS A 158 -9.83 -17.47 15.07
N LEU A 159 -8.58 -17.05 14.87
CA LEU A 159 -7.43 -17.95 14.98
C LEU A 159 -7.09 -18.27 16.44
N PHE A 160 -7.32 -17.32 17.35
CA PHE A 160 -6.91 -17.41 18.76
C PHE A 160 -8.04 -17.83 19.72
N VAL A 161 -9.31 -17.69 19.33
CA VAL A 161 -10.52 -18.00 20.12
C VAL A 161 -11.43 -18.88 19.29
#